data_AF-A0A5F2C6Q0-F1
#
_entry.id   AF-A0A5F2C6Q0-F1
#
_cell.length_a   1.000
_cell.length_b   1.000
_cell.length_c   1.000
_cell.angle_alpha   90.00
_cell.angle_beta   90.00
_cell.angle_gamma   90.00
#
_symmetry.space_group_name_H-M   'P 1'
#
loop_
_entity.id
_entity.type
_entity.pdbx_description
1 polymer ?
#
loop_
_entity_poly.entity_id
_entity_poly.type
_entity_poly.pdbx_seq_one_letter_code
_entity_poly.pdbx_strand_id
1 'polypeptide(L)'
;MYKLISITFIIVLLQCSSGTGGYDLISHGVDTQYQLRYASETNYFESLRDLGLDYQSRAFFVEYENLSMILFDLNNRKLNFYIEPSTLTEKENYLLWEFCGSSKESVDSDFLFFLNDSRIEILASLKFDFPYEKLGQGKKTFFPRKKAEEYVQSGFADGVLACNRYILISRKDSYKKGQNIFSIRFKPDKIMNFKFLYDHDFVRRYKPFFVDLGE
;
A
#
# COMPACT_ATOMS: atom_id res chain seq x y z
N MET A 1 -22.05 -15.90 40.59
CA MET A 1 -20.88 -15.03 40.34
C MET A 1 -19.98 -15.53 39.20
N TYR A 2 -19.70 -16.83 39.09
CA TYR A 2 -18.83 -17.36 38.01
C TYR A 2 -19.34 -17.12 36.56
N LYS A 3 -20.66 -17.06 36.32
CA LYS A 3 -21.20 -16.78 34.98
C LYS A 3 -20.98 -15.33 34.50
N LEU A 4 -20.86 -14.37 35.41
CA LEU A 4 -20.68 -12.96 35.04
C LEU A 4 -19.24 -12.68 34.56
N ILE A 5 -18.27 -13.39 35.13
CA ILE A 5 -16.83 -13.25 34.84
C ILE A 5 -16.50 -13.83 33.44
N SER A 6 -17.17 -14.91 33.02
CA SER A 6 -16.97 -15.46 31.67
C SER A 6 -17.48 -14.55 30.55
N ILE A 7 -18.59 -13.83 30.76
CA ILE A 7 -19.17 -12.96 29.72
C ILE A 7 -18.28 -11.72 29.52
N THR A 8 -17.74 -11.16 30.60
CA THR A 8 -16.80 -10.01 30.50
C THR A 8 -15.50 -10.40 29.82
N PHE A 9 -14.98 -11.61 30.04
CA PHE A 9 -13.75 -12.09 29.38
C PHE A 9 -13.93 -12.30 27.87
N ILE A 10 -15.10 -12.78 27.43
CA ILE A 10 -15.42 -12.95 26.00
C ILE A 10 -15.56 -11.60 25.29
N ILE A 11 -16.17 -10.59 25.94
CA ILE A 11 -16.30 -9.25 25.37
C ILE A 11 -14.93 -8.56 25.25
N VAL A 12 -14.03 -8.74 26.24
CA VAL A 12 -12.65 -8.22 26.19
C VAL A 12 -11.84 -8.90 25.08
N LEU A 13 -11.99 -10.23 24.88
CA LEU A 13 -11.30 -10.95 23.80
C LEU A 13 -11.84 -10.59 22.40
N LEU A 14 -13.14 -10.30 22.26
CA LEU A 14 -13.72 -9.80 21.00
C LEU A 14 -13.27 -8.37 20.66
N GLN A 15 -12.96 -7.54 21.66
CA GLN A 15 -12.33 -6.22 21.43
C GLN A 15 -10.81 -6.29 21.20
N CYS A 16 -10.15 -7.39 21.58
CA CYS A 16 -8.73 -7.61 21.27
C CYS A 16 -8.51 -8.23 19.87
N SER A 17 -9.48 -8.98 19.32
CA SER A 17 -9.36 -9.50 17.94
C SER A 17 -9.62 -8.43 16.88
N SER A 18 -10.38 -7.38 17.21
CA SER A 18 -10.46 -6.16 16.38
C SER A 18 -9.24 -5.24 16.54
N GLY A 19 -8.45 -5.43 17.60
CA GLY A 19 -7.24 -4.67 17.90
C GLY A 19 -5.93 -5.22 17.33
N THR A 20 -5.94 -6.34 16.60
CA THR A 20 -4.71 -6.98 16.11
C THR A 20 -4.70 -7.33 14.62
N GLY A 21 -5.81 -7.07 13.91
CA GLY A 21 -5.98 -7.44 12.50
C GLY A 21 -5.95 -6.28 11.50
N GLY A 22 -5.47 -5.09 11.85
CA GLY A 22 -5.63 -3.89 10.99
C GLY A 22 -4.60 -2.77 11.15
N TYR A 23 -3.34 -3.07 11.47
CA TYR A 23 -2.32 -2.04 11.75
C TYR A 23 -1.15 -2.02 10.76
N ASP A 24 -1.43 -2.25 9.48
CA ASP A 24 -0.42 -2.26 8.41
C ASP A 24 -0.92 -1.53 7.16
N LEU A 25 -1.34 -0.27 7.28
CA LEU A 25 -1.65 0.56 6.12
C LEU A 25 -1.03 1.94 6.23
N ILE A 26 -0.46 2.36 5.10
CA ILE A 26 0.20 3.64 4.86
C ILE A 26 -0.75 4.59 4.09
N SER A 27 -2.01 4.21 3.84
CA SER A 27 -2.93 5.04 3.06
C SER A 27 -4.31 5.15 3.69
N HIS A 28 -4.80 6.38 3.81
CA HIS A 28 -6.21 6.66 4.09
C HIS A 28 -7.06 6.34 2.85
N GLY A 29 -8.10 5.51 3.00
CA GLY A 29 -8.99 5.13 1.89
C GLY A 29 -8.61 3.84 1.15
N VAL A 30 -7.51 3.16 1.51
CA VAL A 30 -7.28 1.77 1.08
C VAL A 30 -7.53 0.81 2.22
N ASP A 31 -7.99 -0.38 1.89
CA ASP A 31 -8.13 -1.49 2.84
C ASP A 31 -7.10 -2.57 2.47
N THR A 32 -6.52 -3.20 3.49
CA THR A 32 -5.65 -4.38 3.38
C THR A 32 -6.23 -5.47 2.49
N GLN A 33 -7.55 -5.56 2.38
CA GLN A 33 -8.21 -6.52 1.49
C GLN A 33 -7.90 -6.30 0.00
N TYR A 34 -7.56 -5.07 -0.40
CA TYR A 34 -7.18 -4.71 -1.77
C TYR A 34 -5.67 -4.73 -2.00
N GLN A 35 -4.88 -5.14 -1.00
CA GLN A 35 -3.44 -5.24 -1.14
C GLN A 35 -3.05 -6.32 -2.16
N LEU A 36 -2.19 -5.95 -3.11
CA LEU A 36 -1.65 -6.86 -4.10
C LEU A 36 -0.52 -7.69 -3.49
N ARG A 37 -0.40 -8.96 -3.90
CA ARG A 37 0.61 -9.87 -3.34
C ARG A 37 1.93 -9.70 -4.08
N TYR A 38 3.03 -9.54 -3.34
CA TYR A 38 4.36 -9.58 -3.96
C TYR A 38 4.60 -10.94 -4.64
N ALA A 39 5.01 -10.93 -5.91
CA ALA A 39 5.38 -12.13 -6.64
C ALA A 39 6.80 -12.55 -6.21
N SER A 40 6.89 -13.63 -5.45
CA SER A 40 8.11 -14.12 -4.78
C SER A 40 9.25 -14.59 -5.71
N GLU A 41 9.13 -14.47 -7.03
CA GLU A 41 10.08 -15.07 -7.99
C GLU A 41 11.27 -14.18 -8.37
N THR A 42 11.41 -13.00 -7.79
CA THR A 42 12.62 -12.17 -7.94
C THR A 42 13.18 -11.85 -6.55
N ASN A 43 14.16 -12.65 -6.11
CA ASN A 43 15.04 -12.50 -4.93
C ASN A 43 14.64 -11.38 -3.95
N TYR A 44 13.55 -11.63 -3.21
CA TYR A 44 12.90 -10.69 -2.29
C TYR A 44 13.85 -10.15 -1.19
N PHE A 45 14.90 -10.88 -0.82
CA PHE A 45 15.85 -10.44 0.22
C PHE A 45 17.15 -9.82 -0.32
N GLU A 46 17.58 -10.11 -1.54
CA GLU A 46 18.83 -9.54 -2.08
C GLU A 46 18.61 -8.20 -2.77
N SER A 47 17.48 -8.00 -3.48
CA SER A 47 17.21 -6.72 -4.15
C SER A 47 16.82 -5.58 -3.19
N LEU A 48 16.20 -5.91 -2.04
CA LEU A 48 15.86 -4.94 -0.98
C LEU A 48 17.08 -4.58 -0.12
N ARG A 49 17.97 -5.54 0.15
CA ARG A 49 19.19 -5.33 0.95
C ARG A 49 20.26 -4.54 0.19
N ASP A 50 20.42 -4.79 -1.12
CA ASP A 50 21.43 -4.12 -1.94
C ASP A 50 21.03 -2.72 -2.41
N LEU A 51 19.80 -2.28 -2.13
CA LEU A 51 19.38 -0.90 -2.35
C LEU A 51 19.55 -0.03 -1.11
N GLY A 52 19.39 -0.55 0.12
CA GLY A 52 19.46 0.29 1.33
C GLY A 52 18.44 1.43 1.35
N LEU A 53 17.36 1.31 0.58
CA LEU A 53 16.50 2.44 0.21
C LEU A 53 15.04 2.30 0.63
N ASP A 54 14.47 1.17 1.04
CA ASP A 54 13.05 1.16 1.42
C ASP A 54 12.75 0.26 2.62
N TYR A 55 12.12 0.83 3.63
CA TYR A 55 11.59 0.16 4.82
C TYR A 55 10.39 -0.73 4.49
N GLN A 56 9.49 -0.27 3.60
CA GLN A 56 8.31 -0.99 3.14
C GLN A 56 7.96 -0.56 1.70
N SER A 57 7.52 -1.52 0.87
CA SER A 57 6.96 -1.29 -0.47
C SER A 57 5.68 -2.11 -0.60
N ARG A 58 4.56 -1.46 -0.94
CA ARG A 58 3.22 -2.06 -0.98
C ARG A 58 2.45 -1.54 -2.18
N ALA A 59 1.62 -2.39 -2.77
CA ALA A 59 0.73 -2.00 -3.85
C ALA A 59 -0.70 -2.44 -3.56
N PHE A 60 -1.68 -1.68 -4.05
CA PHE A 60 -3.11 -1.90 -3.81
C PHE A 60 -3.91 -1.70 -5.09
N PHE A 61 -5.02 -2.43 -5.19
CA PHE A 61 -6.12 -2.01 -6.05
C PHE A 61 -6.90 -0.88 -5.37
N VAL A 62 -7.32 0.11 -6.13
CA VAL A 62 -8.08 1.26 -5.63
C VAL A 62 -9.36 1.39 -6.42
N GLU A 63 -10.46 1.33 -5.70
CA GLU A 63 -11.78 1.62 -6.24
C GLU A 63 -11.94 3.14 -6.45
N TYR A 64 -12.72 3.52 -7.46
CA TYR A 64 -12.90 4.92 -7.85
C TYR A 64 -13.42 5.79 -6.69
N GLU A 65 -14.35 5.26 -5.90
CA GLU A 65 -14.99 5.95 -4.77
C GLU A 65 -13.98 6.34 -3.69
N ASN A 66 -12.87 5.59 -3.58
CA ASN A 66 -11.84 5.79 -2.57
C ASN A 66 -10.73 6.76 -3.01
N LEU A 67 -10.66 7.13 -4.29
CA LEU A 67 -9.58 7.99 -4.82
C LEU A 67 -9.51 9.35 -4.16
N SER A 68 -10.68 9.99 -3.96
CA SER A 68 -10.75 11.32 -3.35
C SER A 68 -10.09 11.33 -1.97
N MET A 69 -10.36 10.28 -1.19
CA MET A 69 -9.83 10.10 0.15
C MET A 69 -8.30 9.94 0.15
N ILE A 70 -7.75 9.23 -0.83
CA ILE A 70 -6.31 9.01 -0.99
C ILE A 70 -5.61 10.30 -1.47
N LEU A 71 -6.21 11.03 -2.42
CA LEU A 71 -5.66 12.25 -3.01
C LEU A 71 -5.65 13.42 -2.04
N PHE A 72 -6.68 13.53 -1.20
CA PHE A 72 -6.86 14.63 -0.24
C PHE A 72 -6.51 14.24 1.21
N ASP A 73 -5.71 13.20 1.41
CA ASP A 73 -5.15 12.85 2.72
C ASP A 73 -4.38 14.05 3.29
N LEU A 74 -4.65 14.38 4.56
CA LEU A 74 -4.06 15.52 5.26
C LEU A 74 -2.53 15.46 5.41
N ASN A 75 -1.94 14.27 5.27
CA ASN A 75 -0.49 14.06 5.31
C ASN A 75 0.16 14.10 3.92
N ASN A 76 -0.62 14.24 2.85
CA ASN A 76 -0.08 14.39 1.50
C ASN A 76 0.67 15.72 1.36
N ARG A 77 1.79 15.67 0.65
CA ARG A 77 2.68 16.77 0.31
C ARG A 77 3.07 16.64 -1.15
N LYS A 78 3.29 17.79 -1.82
CA LYS A 78 3.84 17.82 -3.19
C LYS A 78 3.06 16.91 -4.15
N LEU A 79 1.74 17.07 -4.19
CA LEU A 79 0.86 16.37 -5.12
C LEU A 79 1.12 16.91 -6.54
N ASN A 80 1.63 16.04 -7.41
CA ASN A 80 1.79 16.34 -8.83
C ASN A 80 0.79 15.49 -9.62
N PHE A 81 -0.08 16.15 -10.37
CA PHE A 81 -0.95 15.48 -11.33
C PHE A 81 -0.27 15.42 -12.69
N TYR A 82 -0.26 14.24 -13.28
CA TYR A 82 0.24 13.97 -14.63
C TYR A 82 -0.89 13.92 -15.66
N ILE A 83 -2.10 13.64 -15.18
CA ILE A 83 -3.35 13.64 -15.95
C ILE A 83 -4.34 14.51 -15.17
N GLU A 84 -5.17 15.27 -15.88
CA GLU A 84 -6.14 16.17 -15.23
C GLU A 84 -7.11 15.39 -14.33
N PRO A 85 -7.32 15.80 -13.06
CA PRO A 85 -8.26 15.12 -12.16
C PRO A 85 -9.71 15.06 -12.65
N SER A 86 -10.08 15.94 -13.58
CA SER A 86 -11.40 15.98 -14.24
C SER A 86 -11.65 14.76 -15.13
N THR A 87 -10.61 14.01 -15.52
CA THR A 87 -10.73 12.81 -16.36
C THR A 87 -10.90 11.53 -15.55
N LEU A 88 -11.01 11.62 -14.22
CA LEU A 88 -11.26 10.47 -13.36
C LEU A 88 -12.68 9.97 -13.59
N THR A 89 -12.83 8.71 -13.98
CA THR A 89 -14.14 8.09 -14.15
C THR A 89 -14.20 6.70 -13.52
N GLU A 90 -15.42 6.19 -13.37
CA GLU A 90 -15.70 4.81 -12.96
C GLU A 90 -15.35 3.78 -14.06
N LYS A 91 -14.95 4.22 -15.25
CA LYS A 91 -14.57 3.33 -16.37
C LYS A 91 -13.12 2.90 -16.31
N GLU A 92 -12.31 3.57 -15.51
CA GLU A 92 -10.94 3.17 -15.24
C GLU A 92 -10.84 2.41 -13.92
N ASN A 93 -9.78 1.62 -13.81
CA ASN A 93 -9.33 1.03 -12.56
C ASN A 93 -8.03 1.69 -12.14
N TYR A 94 -7.82 1.74 -10.83
CA TYR A 94 -6.70 2.44 -10.25
C TYR A 94 -5.84 1.47 -9.46
N LEU A 95 -4.52 1.66 -9.57
CA LEU A 95 -3.54 0.95 -8.76
C LEU A 95 -2.78 1.99 -7.94
N LEU A 96 -2.53 1.66 -6.68
CA LEU A 96 -1.70 2.44 -5.80
C LEU A 96 -0.40 1.69 -5.59
N TRP A 97 0.73 2.40 -5.66
CA TRP A 97 1.99 1.89 -5.17
C TRP A 97 2.60 2.89 -4.19
N GLU A 98 3.04 2.38 -3.04
CA GLU A 98 3.63 3.16 -1.97
C GLU A 98 4.93 2.54 -1.52
N PHE A 99 5.92 3.39 -1.25
CA PHE A 99 7.16 2.98 -0.62
C PHE A 99 7.67 4.04 0.35
N CYS A 100 8.33 3.60 1.42
CA CYS A 100 8.82 4.43 2.51
C CYS A 100 10.27 4.11 2.83
N GLY A 101 11.06 5.10 3.22
CA GLY A 101 12.38 4.88 3.83
C GLY A 101 13.60 5.17 2.95
N SER A 102 13.41 5.78 1.78
CA SER A 102 14.52 6.14 0.89
C SER A 102 15.31 7.34 1.39
N SER A 103 16.62 7.14 1.56
CA SER A 103 17.60 8.21 1.77
C SER A 103 17.93 8.95 0.47
N LYS A 104 17.60 8.38 -0.70
CA LYS A 104 17.73 9.07 -2.00
C LYS A 104 16.39 9.60 -2.47
N GLU A 105 16.39 10.85 -2.92
CA GLU A 105 15.26 11.34 -3.71
C GLU A 105 15.24 10.59 -5.05
N SER A 106 14.26 9.71 -5.21
CA SER A 106 13.87 9.15 -6.50
C SER A 106 13.00 10.17 -7.24
N VAL A 107 13.14 10.24 -8.56
CA VAL A 107 12.30 11.09 -9.40
C VAL A 107 11.30 10.20 -10.13
N ASP A 108 10.09 10.69 -10.39
CA ASP A 108 9.02 9.92 -11.01
C ASP A 108 9.42 9.29 -12.36
N SER A 109 10.35 9.94 -13.09
CA SER A 109 10.94 9.44 -14.33
C SER A 109 11.77 8.16 -14.18
N ASP A 110 12.16 7.79 -12.96
CA ASP A 110 12.95 6.59 -12.70
C ASP A 110 12.12 5.30 -12.79
N PHE A 111 10.79 5.42 -12.84
CA PHE A 111 9.85 4.30 -12.78
C PHE A 111 9.02 4.16 -14.05
N LEU A 112 8.86 2.90 -14.50
CA LEU A 112 7.92 2.53 -15.55
C LEU A 112 6.95 1.48 -15.02
N PHE A 113 5.66 1.68 -15.29
CA PHE A 113 4.57 0.90 -14.73
C PHE A 113 3.88 0.06 -15.81
N PHE A 114 3.61 -1.20 -15.51
CA PHE A 114 2.98 -2.13 -16.43
C PHE A 114 1.90 -2.96 -15.74
N LEU A 115 0.81 -3.23 -16.44
CA LEU A 115 -0.23 -4.20 -16.08
C LEU A 115 -0.31 -5.25 -17.21
N ASN A 116 -0.04 -6.52 -16.88
CA ASN A 116 -0.05 -7.61 -17.86
C ASN A 116 0.76 -7.31 -19.14
N ASP A 117 1.96 -6.72 -18.96
CA ASP A 117 2.87 -6.26 -20.02
C ASP A 117 2.45 -4.99 -20.78
N SER A 118 1.23 -4.49 -20.58
CA SER A 118 0.80 -3.19 -21.11
C SER A 118 1.28 -2.07 -20.20
N ARG A 119 1.92 -1.04 -20.78
CA ARG A 119 2.32 0.14 -20.03
C ARG A 119 1.08 0.88 -19.52
N ILE A 120 1.10 1.29 -18.27
CA ILE A 120 0.05 2.10 -17.63
C ILE A 120 0.61 3.45 -17.21
N GLU A 121 -0.28 4.43 -17.07
CA GLU A 121 0.11 5.82 -16.86
C GLU A 121 0.04 6.18 -15.38
N ILE A 122 0.89 7.13 -14.99
CA ILE A 122 0.80 7.77 -13.67
C ILE A 122 -0.32 8.80 -13.76
N LEU A 123 -1.30 8.69 -12.89
CA LEU A 123 -2.30 9.74 -12.67
C LEU A 123 -1.70 10.84 -11.78
N ALA A 124 -1.16 10.45 -10.63
CA ALA A 124 -0.63 11.37 -9.64
C ALA A 124 0.57 10.77 -8.88
N SER A 125 1.52 11.63 -8.52
CA SER A 125 2.56 11.33 -7.54
C SER A 125 2.41 12.22 -6.32
N LEU A 126 2.65 11.64 -5.14
CA LEU A 126 2.56 12.33 -3.86
C LEU A 126 3.75 11.95 -3.00
N LYS A 127 4.30 12.93 -2.29
CA LYS A 127 5.14 12.65 -1.11
C LYS A 127 4.24 12.69 0.11
N PHE A 128 4.53 11.88 1.12
CA PHE A 128 3.73 11.91 2.33
C PHE A 128 4.57 11.38 3.49
N ASP A 129 4.14 11.73 4.70
CA ASP A 129 4.92 11.54 5.92
C ASP A 129 4.13 10.70 6.92
N PHE A 130 4.76 9.64 7.45
CA PHE A 130 4.14 8.72 8.42
C PHE A 130 4.84 8.77 9.77
N PRO A 131 4.11 8.97 10.86
CA PRO A 131 4.69 8.84 12.19
C PRO A 131 5.03 7.38 12.49
N TYR A 132 6.11 7.17 13.23
CA TYR A 132 6.53 5.84 13.68
C TYR A 132 7.05 5.85 15.13
N GLU A 133 6.92 4.71 15.78
CA GLU A 133 7.52 4.39 17.09
C GLU A 133 8.71 3.42 16.89
N LYS A 134 9.71 3.50 17.76
CA LYS A 134 10.85 2.58 17.82
C LYS A 134 10.55 1.46 18.81
N LEU A 135 10.72 0.23 18.37
CA LEU A 135 10.58 -0.97 19.20
C LEU A 135 11.87 -1.78 19.11
N GLY A 136 12.70 -1.66 20.15
CA GLY A 136 14.05 -2.24 20.13
C GLY A 136 14.90 -1.64 19.01
N GLN A 137 15.34 -2.48 18.06
CA GLN A 137 16.06 -2.04 16.86
C GLN A 137 15.13 -1.78 15.65
N GLY A 138 13.84 -2.12 15.76
CA GLY A 138 12.85 -1.98 14.70
C GLY A 138 12.02 -0.69 14.82
N LYS A 139 11.20 -0.43 13.80
CA LYS A 139 10.24 0.68 13.77
C LYS A 139 8.81 0.14 13.58
N LYS A 140 7.81 0.81 14.11
CA LYS A 140 6.39 0.49 13.87
C LYS A 140 5.68 1.75 13.41
N THR A 141 5.07 1.69 12.25
CA THR A 141 4.20 2.77 11.74
C THR A 141 2.78 2.56 12.22
N PHE A 142 2.02 3.64 12.30
CA PHE A 142 0.60 3.60 12.60
C PHE A 142 -0.16 4.58 11.72
N PHE A 143 -1.47 4.37 11.62
CA PHE A 143 -2.35 5.22 10.82
C PHE A 143 -2.53 6.60 11.48
N PRO A 144 -2.03 7.69 10.87
CA PRO A 144 -2.16 9.01 11.43
C PRO A 144 -3.59 9.53 11.25
N ARG A 145 -4.25 9.87 12.37
CA ARG A 145 -5.56 10.57 12.42
C ARG A 145 -5.43 12.10 12.50
N LYS A 146 -4.20 12.60 12.68
CA LYS A 146 -3.80 14.01 12.68
C LYS A 146 -2.48 14.13 11.90
N LYS A 147 -1.95 15.34 11.73
CA LYS A 147 -0.69 15.52 10.98
C LYS A 147 0.45 14.75 11.64
N ALA A 148 1.32 14.12 10.85
CA ALA A 148 2.43 13.31 11.33
C ALA A 148 3.31 14.05 12.37
N GLU A 149 3.59 15.33 12.15
CA GLU A 149 4.39 16.15 13.07
C GLU A 149 3.75 16.30 14.45
N GLU A 150 2.41 16.37 14.50
CA GLU A 150 1.70 16.54 15.76
C GLU A 150 1.85 15.31 16.66
N TYR A 151 2.04 14.12 16.09
CA TYR A 151 2.35 12.90 16.87
C TYR A 151 3.73 12.97 17.51
N VAL A 152 4.72 13.46 16.77
CA VAL A 152 6.09 13.63 17.29
C VAL A 152 6.12 14.69 18.40
N GLN A 153 5.47 15.84 18.18
CA GLN A 153 5.41 16.93 19.17
C GLN A 153 4.72 16.53 20.47
N SER A 154 3.74 15.63 20.40
CA SER A 154 3.01 15.14 21.58
C SER A 154 3.62 13.89 22.21
N GLY A 155 4.74 13.39 21.68
CA GLY A 155 5.45 12.23 22.22
C GLY A 155 4.81 10.87 21.93
N PHE A 156 3.78 10.80 21.07
CA PHE A 156 3.17 9.55 20.63
C PHE A 156 3.92 8.89 19.46
N ALA A 157 4.99 9.51 18.96
CA ALA A 157 5.85 8.95 17.93
C ALA A 157 7.30 9.40 18.15
N ASP A 158 8.25 8.54 17.79
CA ASP A 158 9.68 8.82 17.85
C ASP A 158 10.19 9.63 16.64
N GLY A 159 9.41 9.66 15.56
CA GLY A 159 9.75 10.44 14.37
C GLY A 159 8.79 10.20 13.22
N VAL A 160 9.22 10.65 12.03
CA VAL A 160 8.47 10.53 10.78
C VAL A 160 9.30 9.77 9.73
N LEU A 161 8.65 8.90 8.96
CA LEU A 161 9.17 8.28 7.75
C LEU A 161 8.62 9.01 6.53
N ALA A 162 9.53 9.46 5.67
CA ALA A 162 9.17 9.99 4.37
C ALA A 162 8.89 8.85 3.38
N CYS A 163 7.83 9.04 2.60
CA CYS A 163 7.33 8.05 1.67
C CYS A 163 6.89 8.71 0.35
N ASN A 164 6.80 7.89 -0.70
CA ASN A 164 6.25 8.27 -1.99
C ASN A 164 5.09 7.36 -2.35
N ARG A 165 4.09 7.94 -3.02
CA ARG A 165 2.87 7.30 -3.48
C ARG A 165 2.68 7.61 -4.96
N TYR A 166 2.38 6.58 -5.73
CA TYR A 166 2.02 6.66 -7.12
C TYR A 166 0.60 6.11 -7.28
N ILE A 167 -0.28 6.94 -7.82
CA ILE A 167 -1.60 6.52 -8.27
C ILE A 167 -1.50 6.33 -9.78
N LEU A 168 -1.85 5.13 -10.22
CA LEU A 168 -1.73 4.69 -11.60
C LEU A 168 -3.12 4.43 -12.14
N ILE A 169 -3.33 4.77 -13.41
CA ILE A 169 -4.61 4.62 -14.09
C ILE A 169 -4.47 3.62 -15.22
N SER A 170 -5.48 2.76 -15.35
CA SER A 170 -5.57 1.81 -16.46
C SER A 170 -7.02 1.55 -16.80
N ARG A 171 -7.29 1.28 -18.08
CA ARG A 171 -8.65 0.97 -18.52
C ARG A 171 -9.07 -0.40 -18.00
N LYS A 172 -10.36 -0.57 -17.68
CA LYS A 172 -10.92 -1.84 -17.17
C LYS A 172 -10.66 -3.04 -18.11
N ASP A 173 -10.62 -2.81 -19.42
CA ASP A 173 -10.31 -3.82 -20.44
C ASP A 173 -8.85 -4.31 -20.43
N SER A 174 -7.95 -3.60 -19.76
CA SER A 174 -6.55 -4.00 -19.57
C SER A 174 -6.40 -5.13 -18.53
N TYR A 175 -7.44 -5.38 -17.73
CA TYR A 175 -7.47 -6.42 -16.71
C TYR A 175 -7.98 -7.73 -17.32
N LYS A 176 -7.23 -8.81 -17.09
CA LYS A 176 -7.62 -10.15 -17.49
C LYS A 176 -8.49 -10.75 -16.40
N LYS A 177 -9.59 -11.43 -16.76
CA LYS A 177 -10.30 -12.28 -15.81
C LYS A 177 -9.35 -13.37 -15.31
N GLY A 178 -9.20 -13.50 -13.99
CA GLY A 178 -8.21 -14.39 -13.36
C GLY A 178 -6.97 -13.63 -12.92
N GLN A 179 -5.78 -14.21 -13.14
CA GLN A 179 -4.53 -13.67 -12.61
C GLN A 179 -4.01 -12.49 -13.44
N ASN A 180 -3.64 -11.42 -12.74
CA ASN A 180 -3.01 -10.23 -13.28
C ASN A 180 -1.65 -10.00 -12.61
N ILE A 181 -0.74 -9.34 -13.34
CA ILE A 181 0.57 -8.94 -12.84
C ILE A 181 0.73 -7.44 -13.03
N PHE A 182 0.93 -6.73 -11.93
CA PHE A 182 1.36 -5.34 -11.89
C PHE A 182 2.88 -5.29 -11.69
N SER A 183 3.60 -4.69 -12.63
CA SER A 183 5.06 -4.63 -12.65
C SER A 183 5.56 -3.19 -12.60
N ILE A 184 6.58 -2.96 -11.78
CA ILE A 184 7.28 -1.68 -11.67
C ILE A 184 8.73 -1.93 -12.08
N ARG A 185 9.18 -1.28 -13.15
CA ARG A 185 10.57 -1.33 -13.60
C ARG A 185 11.28 -0.08 -13.12
N PHE A 186 12.42 -0.25 -12.44
CA PHE A 186 13.28 0.81 -11.93
C PHE A 186 14.71 0.54 -12.38
N LYS A 187 15.28 1.43 -13.21
CA LYS A 187 16.56 1.19 -13.92
C LYS A 187 16.46 -0.04 -14.86
N PRO A 188 17.37 -0.24 -15.83
CA PRO A 188 17.25 -1.33 -16.81
C PRO A 188 17.10 -2.74 -16.21
N ASP A 189 17.57 -2.97 -14.97
CA ASP A 189 17.72 -4.33 -14.42
C ASP A 189 16.91 -4.63 -13.15
N LYS A 190 16.07 -3.71 -12.64
CA LYS A 190 15.24 -4.01 -11.45
C LYS A 190 13.76 -3.97 -11.77
N ILE A 191 13.08 -5.08 -11.47
CA ILE A 191 11.65 -5.24 -11.67
C ILE A 191 11.03 -5.74 -10.37
N MET A 192 9.99 -5.04 -9.91
CA MET A 192 9.12 -5.47 -8.82
C MET A 192 7.80 -5.93 -9.40
N ASN A 193 7.27 -7.06 -8.93
CA ASN A 193 6.06 -7.67 -9.46
C ASN A 193 5.05 -7.91 -8.34
N PHE A 194 3.80 -7.56 -8.60
CA PHE A 194 2.66 -7.79 -7.73
C PHE A 194 1.61 -8.61 -8.49
N LYS A 195 1.18 -9.74 -7.92
CA LYS A 195 0.16 -10.65 -8.47
C LYS A 195 -1.17 -10.42 -7.76
N PHE A 196 -2.28 -10.45 -8.50
CA PHE A 196 -3.64 -10.37 -7.95
C PHE A 196 -4.67 -11.07 -8.86
N LEU A 197 -5.80 -11.49 -8.28
CA LEU A 197 -6.93 -12.08 -9.02
C LEU A 197 -8.01 -11.03 -9.24
N TYR A 198 -8.52 -10.97 -10.47
CA TYR A 198 -9.54 -10.01 -10.89
C TYR A 198 -10.73 -10.72 -11.56
N ASP A 199 -11.94 -10.36 -11.17
CA ASP A 199 -13.18 -10.83 -11.80
C ASP A 199 -14.23 -9.71 -11.78
N HIS A 200 -14.47 -9.06 -12.94
CA HIS A 200 -15.49 -8.01 -13.09
C HIS A 200 -15.46 -6.95 -11.97
N ASP A 201 -14.36 -6.20 -11.86
CA ASP A 201 -14.12 -5.17 -10.84
C ASP A 201 -13.90 -5.73 -9.40
N PHE A 202 -14.11 -7.02 -9.17
CA PHE A 202 -13.81 -7.65 -7.89
C PHE A 202 -12.37 -8.19 -7.84
N VAL A 203 -11.58 -7.69 -6.88
CA VAL A 203 -10.26 -8.24 -6.57
C VAL A 203 -10.36 -9.29 -5.47
N ARG A 204 -10.11 -10.55 -5.80
CA ARG A 204 -10.22 -11.66 -4.84
C ARG A 204 -8.94 -11.79 -4.02
N ARG A 205 -9.08 -11.79 -2.69
CA ARG A 205 -7.98 -12.03 -1.74
C ARG A 205 -7.26 -13.34 -2.05
N TYR A 206 -5.93 -13.31 -2.07
CA TYR A 206 -5.17 -14.47 -1.61
C TYR A 206 -5.10 -14.37 -0.09
N LYS A 207 -5.80 -15.24 0.66
CA LYS A 207 -5.57 -15.33 2.10
C LYS A 207 -4.07 -15.57 2.34
N PRO A 208 -3.43 -14.97 3.36
CA PRO A 208 -2.05 -15.26 3.72
C PRO A 208 -1.87 -16.63 4.42
N PHE A 209 -2.75 -17.60 4.15
CA PHE A 209 -2.66 -18.94 4.71
C PHE A 209 -2.06 -19.89 3.66
N PHE A 210 -0.93 -20.50 4.03
CA PHE A 210 -0.36 -21.75 3.52
C PHE A 210 -1.16 -22.38 2.38
N VAL A 211 -0.86 -21.97 1.15
CA VAL A 211 -1.11 -22.87 0.02
C VAL A 211 0.12 -23.75 0.00
N ASP A 212 -0.03 -24.93 0.58
CA ASP A 212 0.73 -26.12 0.23
C ASP A 212 0.81 -26.15 -1.30
N LEU A 213 2.02 -25.95 -1.84
CA LEU A 213 2.29 -26.15 -3.25
C LEU A 213 2.33 -27.67 -3.45
N GLY A 214 1.16 -28.30 -3.43
CA GLY A 214 0.98 -29.65 -3.92
C GLY A 214 1.39 -29.70 -5.39
N GLU A 215 2.08 -30.80 -5.73
CA GLU A 215 2.74 -31.16 -7.00
C GLU A 215 2.10 -30.62 -8.29
#